data_AF-A0A4Q0VFG2-F1
#
_entry.id   AF-A0A4Q0VFG2-F1
#
_cell.length_a   1.000
_cell.length_b   1.000
_cell.length_c   1.000
_cell.angle_alpha   90.00
_cell.angle_beta   90.00
_cell.angle_gamma   90.00
#
_symmetry.space_group_name_H-M   'P 1'
#
loop_
_entity.id
_entity.type
_entity.pdbx_description
1 polymer ?
#
loop_
_entity_poly.entity_id
_entity_poly.type
_entity_poly.pdbx_seq_one_letter_code
_entity_poly.pdbx_strand_id
1 'polypeptide(L)' 'MNWIENKKEYIEFLVYLIKSFVILLMFGEFLPRLLDYILFIYLKGKNIHDDSILVQNILTRNSSILKNYIYIFHEFLKI' A
#
# COMPACT_ATOMS: atom_id res chain seq x y z
N MET A 1 -23.45 34.23 11.83
CA MET A 1 -22.63 33.04 11.54
C MET A 1 -21.40 33.52 10.79
N ASN A 2 -20.25 33.54 11.44
CA ASN A 2 -19.12 34.39 11.04
C ASN A 2 -18.35 33.76 9.88
N TRP A 3 -18.15 34.50 8.78
CA TRP A 3 -17.46 34.02 7.57
C TRP A 3 -16.05 33.44 7.84
N ILE A 4 -15.43 33.91 8.94
CA ILE A 4 -14.12 33.49 9.42
C ILE A 4 -14.14 32.07 10.02
N GLU A 5 -15.21 31.68 10.72
CA GLU A 5 -15.37 30.32 11.28
C GLU A 5 -15.50 29.29 10.15
N ASN A 6 -16.33 29.58 9.15
CA ASN A 6 -16.50 28.72 7.97
C ASN A 6 -15.18 28.48 7.21
N LYS A 7 -14.33 29.50 7.09
CA LYS A 7 -13.03 29.37 6.42
C LYS A 7 -12.08 28.47 7.20
N LYS A 8 -12.11 28.53 8.54
CA LYS A 8 -11.27 27.69 9.40
C LYS A 8 -11.71 26.22 9.35
N GLU A 9 -13.01 25.96 9.43
CA GLU A 9 -13.58 24.61 9.31
C GLU A 9 -13.25 23.97 7.95
N TYR A 10 -13.33 24.75 6.87
CA TYR A 10 -12.99 24.26 5.53
C TYR A 10 -11.51 23.88 5.40
N ILE A 11 -10.61 24.66 5.99
CA ILE A 11 -9.17 24.37 6.00
C ILE A 11 -8.90 23.11 6.82
N GLU A 12 -9.52 22.97 8.00
CA GLU A 12 -9.39 21.76 8.82
C GLU A 12 -9.88 20.53 8.06
N PHE A 13 -11.04 20.60 7.41
CA PHE A 13 -11.56 19.52 6.56
C PHE A 13 -10.57 19.14 5.45
N LEU A 14 -10.01 20.11 4.73
CA LEU A 14 -8.99 19.88 3.70
C LEU A 14 -7.74 19.19 4.26
N VAL A 15 -7.28 19.61 5.44
CA VAL A 15 -6.14 18.99 6.11
C VAL A 15 -6.43 17.52 6.47
N TYR A 16 -7.62 17.23 7.00
CA TYR A 16 -8.02 15.84 7.28
C TYR A 16 -8.12 15.01 6.00
N LEU A 17 -8.69 15.58 4.94
CA LEU A 17 -8.81 14.90 3.64
C LEU A 17 -7.44 14.55 3.06
N ILE A 18 -6.50 15.49 3.06
CA ILE A 18 -5.13 15.25 2.59
C ILE A 18 -4.43 14.20 3.46
N LYS A 19 -4.54 14.29 4.80
CA LYS A 19 -3.95 13.29 5.71
C LYS A 19 -4.46 11.89 5.43
N SER A 20 -5.78 11.72 5.25
CA SER A 20 -6.38 10.44 4.89
C SER A 20 -5.85 9.92 3.57
N PHE A 21 -5.68 10.79 2.57
CA PHE A 21 -5.12 10.41 1.26
C PHE A 21 -3.66 9.95 1.36
N VAL A 22 -2.85 10.63 2.17
CA VAL A 22 -1.45 10.24 2.43
C VAL A 22 -1.39 8.87 3.10
N ILE A 23 -2.24 8.62 4.10
CA ILE A 23 -2.35 7.31 4.75
C ILE A 23 -2.73 6.26 3.71
N LEU A 24 -3.73 6.55 2.88
CA LEU A 24 -4.20 5.64 1.83
C LEU A 24 -3.05 5.27 0.87
N LEU A 25 -2.27 6.24 0.39
CA LEU A 25 -1.13 6.02 -0.51
C LEU A 25 0.00 5.22 0.18
N MET A 26 0.31 5.56 1.42
CA MET A 26 1.33 4.84 2.21
C MET A 26 0.98 3.38 2.37
N PHE A 27 -0.24 3.07 2.82
CA PHE A 27 -0.66 1.69 3.09
C PHE A 27 -1.07 0.94 1.82
N GLY A 28 -1.62 1.64 0.82
CA GLY A 28 -2.17 1.08 -0.42
C GLY A 28 -1.13 0.75 -1.48
N GLU A 29 -0.06 1.54 -1.58
CA GLU A 29 0.92 1.38 -2.66
C GLU A 29 2.34 1.20 -2.14
N PHE A 30 2.78 2.03 -1.18
CA PHE A 30 4.16 2.02 -0.73
C PHE A 30 4.48 0.81 0.16
N LEU A 31 3.69 0.59 1.20
CA LEU A 31 3.87 -0.51 2.15
C LEU A 31 3.86 -1.90 1.50
N PRO A 32 2.91 -2.25 0.60
CA PRO A 32 2.93 -3.55 -0.05
C PRO A 32 4.21 -3.78 -0.86
N ARG A 33 4.65 -2.79 -1.65
CA ARG A 33 5.90 -2.90 -2.43
C ARG A 33 7.13 -3.05 -1.53
N LEU A 34 7.17 -2.31 -0.41
CA LEU A 34 8.24 -2.44 0.58
C LEU A 34 8.27 -3.85 1.19
N LEU A 35 7.10 -4.40 1.54
CA LEU A 35 7.01 -5.76 2.07
C LEU A 35 7.50 -6.81 1.06
N ASP A 36 7.14 -6.67 -0.22
CA ASP A 36 7.59 -7.59 -1.27
C ASP A 36 9.12 -7.59 -1.39
N TYR A 37 9.72 -6.40 -1.36
CA TYR A 37 11.17 -6.24 -1.44
C TYR A 37 11.88 -6.84 -0.22
N ILE A 38 11.35 -6.60 0.98
CA ILE A 38 11.89 -7.18 2.22
C ILE A 38 11.79 -8.71 2.20
N LEU A 39 10.64 -9.26 1.79
CA LEU A 39 10.43 -10.71 1.66
C LEU A 39 11.39 -11.31 0.63
N PHE A 40 11.56 -10.67 -0.51
CA PHE A 40 12.48 -11.10 -1.56
C PHE A 40 13.92 -11.17 -1.05
N ILE A 41 14.41 -10.11 -0.39
CA ILE A 41 15.76 -10.09 0.20
C ILE A 41 15.91 -11.15 1.28
N TYR A 42 14.93 -11.27 2.18
CA TYR A 42 14.96 -12.23 3.28
C TYR A 42 15.07 -13.67 2.76
N LEU A 43 14.27 -14.01 1.73
CA LEU A 43 14.27 -15.34 1.13
C LEU A 43 15.53 -15.61 0.31
N LYS A 44 16.02 -14.62 -0.45
CA LYS A 44 17.28 -14.71 -1.20
C LYS A 44 18.49 -14.89 -0.27
N GLY A 45 18.54 -14.16 0.84
CA GLY A 45 19.61 -14.26 1.84
C GLY A 45 19.64 -15.60 2.58
N LYS A 46 18.53 -16.33 2.60
CA LYS A 46 18.44 -17.65 3.25
C LYS A 46 18.90 -18.82 2.38
N ASN A 47 19.38 -18.55 1.15
CA ASN A 47 19.86 -19.57 0.20
C ASN A 47 18.85 -20.73 -0.01
N ILE A 48 17.55 -20.46 0.18
CA ILE A 48 16.51 -21.43 -0.16
C ILE A 48 16.38 -21.35 -1.67
N HIS A 49 17.22 -22.13 -2.34
CA HIS A 49 17.31 -22.23 -3.78
C HIS A 49 15.95 -22.53 -4.42
N ASP A 50 15.89 -22.16 -5.70
CA ASP A 50 14.76 -22.25 -6.63
C ASP A 50 14.10 -23.64 -6.73
N ASP A 51 14.66 -24.66 -6.09
CA ASP A 51 14.16 -26.05 -6.06
C ASP A 51 13.03 -26.29 -5.03
N SER A 52 12.82 -25.38 -4.08
CA SER A 52 11.71 -25.51 -3.15
C SER A 52 10.42 -25.02 -3.79
N ILE A 53 9.66 -25.95 -4.36
CA ILE A 53 8.28 -25.75 -4.88
C ILE A 53 7.43 -24.97 -3.86
N LEU A 54 7.64 -25.23 -2.56
CA LEU A 54 6.92 -24.58 -1.48
C LEU A 54 7.26 -23.08 -1.36
N VAL A 55 8.54 -22.71 -1.46
CA VAL A 55 8.96 -21.30 -1.45
C VAL A 55 8.54 -20.59 -2.72
N GLN A 56 8.70 -21.21 -3.89
CA GLN A 56 8.21 -20.63 -5.15
C GLN A 56 6.70 -20.40 -5.12
N ASN A 57 5.93 -21.36 -4.60
CA ASN A 57 4.47 -21.25 -4.50
C ASN A 57 4.03 -20.21 -3.47
N ILE A 58 4.77 -20.04 -2.36
CA ILE A 58 4.54 -18.95 -1.40
C ILE A 58 4.89 -17.60 -2.04
N LEU A 59 5.99 -17.50 -2.78
CA LEU A 59 6.41 -16.27 -3.45
C LEU A 59 5.39 -15.84 -4.51
N THR A 60 4.97 -16.77 -5.37
CA THR A 60 3.96 -16.51 -6.42
C THR A 60 2.60 -16.19 -5.81
N ARG A 61 2.19 -16.90 -4.76
CA ARG A 61 0.93 -16.61 -4.06
C ARG A 61 0.95 -15.26 -3.35
N ASN A 62 2.02 -14.92 -2.64
CA ASN A 62 2.15 -13.61 -1.99
C ASN A 62 2.24 -12.48 -3.02
N SER A 63 2.99 -12.68 -4.11
CA SER A 63 3.04 -11.73 -5.23
C SER A 63 1.66 -11.55 -5.88
N SER A 64 0.85 -12.62 -6.01
CA SER A 64 -0.51 -12.54 -6.54
C SER A 64 -1.46 -11.76 -5.62
N ILE A 65 -1.36 -11.97 -4.30
CA ILE A 65 -2.16 -11.25 -3.30
C ILE A 65 -1.77 -9.76 -3.32
N LEU A 66 -0.48 -9.47 -3.39
CA LEU A 66 0.03 -8.11 -3.42
C LEU A 66 -0.36 -7.38 -4.71
N LYS A 67 -0.29 -8.05 -5.86
CA LYS A 67 -0.77 -7.52 -7.14
C LYS A 67 -2.27 -7.26 -7.12
N ASN A 68 -3.07 -8.16 -6.54
CA ASN A 68 -4.52 -7.94 -6.39
C ASN A 68 -4.82 -6.76 -5.47
N TYR A 69 -4.06 -6.60 -4.38
CA TYR A 69 -4.19 -5.46 -3.48
C TYR A 69 -3.89 -4.13 -4.20
N ILE A 70 -2.77 -4.06 -4.92
CA ILE A 70 -2.41 -2.89 -5.73
C ILE A 70 -3.45 -2.63 -6.83
N TYR A 71 -3.98 -3.67 -7.47
CA TYR A 71 -5.01 -3.55 -8.50
C TYR A 71 -6.31 -2.96 -7.94
N ILE A 72 -6.82 -3.49 -6.83
CA ILE A 72 -8.03 -2.97 -6.18
C ILE A 72 -7.81 -1.53 -5.73
N PHE A 73 -6.65 -1.23 -5.17
CA PHE A 73 -6.28 0.13 -4.77
C PHE A 73 -6.27 1.10 -5.97
N HIS A 74 -5.69 0.67 -7.09
CA HIS A 74 -5.64 1.46 -8.32
C HIS A 74 -7.01 1.64 -8.96
N GLU A 75 -7.90 0.64 -8.90
CA GLU A 75 -9.30 0.80 -9.32
C GLU A 75 -10.07 1.76 -8.40
N PHE A 76 -9.81 1.74 -7.09
CA PHE A 76 -10.38 2.71 -6.15
C PHE A 76 -9.95 4.16 -6.45
N LEU A 77 -8.74 4.36 -6.94
CA LEU A 77 -8.19 5.68 -7.30
C LEU A 77 -8.56 6.15 -8.71
N LYS A 78 -9.16 5.28 -9.55
CA LYS A 78 -9.65 5.65 -10.89
C LYS A 78 -10.98 6.42 -10.88
N ILE A 79 -11.58 6.60 -9.71
CA ILE A 79 -12.74 7.48 -9.46
C ILE A 79 -12.30 8.94 -9.61
#